data_AF-A0A0S7YIF5-F1
#
_entry.id   AF-A0A0S7YIF5-F1
#
_cell.length_a   1.000
_cell.length_b   1.000
_cell.length_c   1.000
_cell.angle_alpha   90.00
_cell.angle_beta   90.00
_cell.angle_gamma   90.00
#
_symmetry.space_group_name_H-M   'P 1'
#
loop_
_entity.id
_entity.type
_entity.pdbx_description
1 polymer ?
#
loop_
_entity_poly.entity_id
_entity_poly.type
_entity_poly.pdbx_seq_one_letter_code
_entity_poly.pdbx_strand_id
1 'polypeptide(L)'
;MAQVSSQLSTGLPGLDRVIKGLIPGDNLVWQVSSVEDYAAFVDPYSVYARAAGQQLVYFRFARHDPLVSESSEAAVHRLRPEEGFEAFIAQIHQVIQQTGRGGYYVFDCLSDLAADWYSDQMLGNFFRLTCPYLYDMEA
;
A
#
# COMPACT_ATOMS: atom_id res chain seq x y z
N MET A 1 24.96 7.69 20.13
CA MET A 1 24.84 6.34 19.55
C MET A 1 23.41 5.86 19.75
N ALA A 2 22.67 5.71 18.66
CA ALA A 2 21.53 4.79 18.48
C ALA A 2 20.98 5.03 17.06
N GLN A 3 21.74 4.60 16.05
CA GLN A 3 21.19 4.51 14.69
C GLN A 3 20.53 3.15 14.60
N VAL A 4 19.28 3.05 15.07
CA VAL A 4 18.42 1.93 14.70
C VAL A 4 17.94 2.25 13.29
N SER A 5 18.77 1.94 12.30
CA SER A 5 18.32 1.89 10.90
C SER A 5 17.45 0.64 10.78
N SER A 6 16.16 0.71 11.11
CA SER A 6 15.22 -0.27 10.60
C SER A 6 15.20 -0.11 9.09
N GLN A 7 15.95 -0.96 8.37
CA GLN A 7 15.89 -0.96 6.91
C GLN A 7 14.45 -1.21 6.49
N LEU A 8 13.87 -0.35 5.67
CA LEU A 8 12.61 -0.66 5.01
C LEU A 8 12.86 -1.89 4.12
N SER A 9 11.89 -2.82 4.10
CA SER A 9 12.04 -4.12 3.48
C SER A 9 10.70 -4.60 2.94
N THR A 10 10.78 -5.41 1.88
CA THR A 10 9.63 -6.13 1.32
C THR A 10 9.21 -7.34 2.17
N GLY A 11 9.98 -7.68 3.21
CA GLY A 11 9.86 -8.95 3.93
C GLY A 11 10.45 -10.15 3.18
N LEU A 12 10.95 -9.96 1.95
CA LEU A 12 11.55 -10.98 1.10
C LEU A 12 13.05 -10.67 0.89
N PRO A 13 13.97 -11.32 1.63
CA PRO A 13 15.40 -11.00 1.56
C PRO A 13 16.02 -11.15 0.16
N GLY A 14 15.48 -12.08 -0.64
CA GLY A 14 15.91 -12.27 -2.02
C GLY A 14 15.56 -11.08 -2.90
N LEU A 15 14.33 -10.56 -2.78
CA LEU A 15 13.86 -9.40 -3.52
C LEU A 15 14.58 -8.14 -3.06
N ASP A 16 14.70 -7.93 -1.75
CA ASP A 16 15.43 -6.80 -1.18
C ASP A 16 16.86 -6.72 -1.70
N ARG A 17 17.54 -7.87 -1.88
CA ARG A 17 18.89 -7.89 -2.45
C ARG A 17 18.93 -7.44 -3.91
N VAL A 18 17.92 -7.81 -4.69
CA VAL A 18 17.81 -7.44 -6.11
C VAL A 18 17.55 -5.95 -6.27
N ILE A 19 16.63 -5.40 -5.48
CA ILE A 19 16.25 -3.97 -5.54
C ILE A 19 17.09 -3.06 -4.64
N LYS A 20 17.97 -3.64 -3.81
CA LYS A 20 18.85 -2.98 -2.82
C LYS A 20 18.11 -2.36 -1.63
N GLY A 21 17.03 -3.00 -1.20
CA GLY A 21 16.15 -2.54 -0.13
C GLY A 21 15.19 -1.44 -0.58
N LEU A 22 14.33 -1.02 0.33
CA LEU A 22 13.38 0.08 0.11
C LEU A 22 13.89 1.38 0.74
N ILE A 23 13.47 2.50 0.19
CA ILE A 23 13.62 3.83 0.78
C ILE A 23 12.24 4.47 1.00
N PRO A 24 12.12 5.46 1.93
CA PRO A 24 10.86 6.16 2.12
C PRO A 24 10.34 6.79 0.81
N GLY A 25 9.07 6.59 0.55
CA GLY A 25 8.34 7.02 -0.64
C GLY A 25 8.38 6.04 -1.82
N ASP A 26 9.02 4.87 -1.68
CA ASP A 26 8.98 3.83 -2.70
C ASP A 26 7.56 3.31 -2.90
N ASN A 27 7.18 3.11 -4.17
CA ASN A 27 5.89 2.53 -4.55
C ASN A 27 6.16 1.20 -5.27
N LEU A 28 5.82 0.09 -4.63
CA LEU A 28 5.93 -1.24 -5.22
C LEU A 28 4.64 -1.59 -5.97
N VAL A 29 4.72 -1.60 -7.30
CA VAL A 29 3.58 -1.94 -8.16
C VAL A 29 3.82 -3.31 -8.79
N TRP A 30 2.91 -4.23 -8.54
CA TRP A 30 2.99 -5.61 -9.02
C TRP A 30 2.10 -5.82 -10.24
N GLN A 31 2.69 -6.30 -11.33
CA GLN A 31 1.95 -6.84 -12.46
C GLN A 31 1.94 -8.37 -12.34
N VAL A 32 0.77 -8.92 -12.03
CA VAL A 32 0.56 -10.35 -11.77
C VAL A 32 -0.55 -10.91 -12.66
N SER A 33 -0.60 -12.24 -12.80
CA SER A 33 -1.64 -12.90 -13.58
C SER A 33 -2.92 -13.15 -12.77
N SER A 34 -2.81 -13.22 -11.44
CA SER A 34 -3.94 -13.36 -10.54
C SER A 34 -3.70 -12.63 -9.22
N VAL A 35 -4.76 -12.38 -8.46
CA VAL A 35 -4.67 -11.69 -7.17
C VAL A 35 -3.98 -12.54 -6.09
N GLU A 36 -4.06 -13.86 -6.20
CA GLU A 36 -3.39 -14.80 -5.31
C GLU A 36 -1.86 -14.69 -5.41
N ASP A 37 -1.33 -14.45 -6.62
CA ASP A 37 0.09 -14.17 -6.82
C ASP A 37 0.49 -12.87 -6.10
N TYR A 38 -0.38 -11.85 -6.09
CA TYR A 38 -0.11 -10.62 -5.35
C TYR A 38 -0.12 -10.85 -3.83
N ALA A 39 -1.06 -11.65 -3.31
CA ALA A 39 -1.13 -11.98 -1.89
C ALA A 39 0.18 -12.60 -1.35
N ALA A 40 0.88 -13.39 -2.17
CA ALA A 40 2.18 -13.97 -1.81
C ALA A 40 3.29 -12.93 -1.52
N PHE A 41 3.15 -11.69 -2.03
CA PHE A 41 4.04 -10.56 -1.71
C PHE A 41 3.51 -9.71 -0.55
N VAL A 42 2.19 -9.60 -0.41
CA VAL A 42 1.54 -8.83 0.67
C VAL A 42 1.77 -9.46 2.03
N ASP A 43 1.69 -10.79 2.14
CA ASP A 43 1.89 -11.50 3.40
C ASP A 43 3.27 -11.24 4.04
N PRO A 44 4.42 -11.47 3.35
CA PRO A 44 5.73 -11.22 3.94
C PRO A 44 5.94 -9.73 4.26
N TYR A 45 5.40 -8.82 3.44
CA TYR A 45 5.46 -7.37 3.71
C TYR A 45 4.69 -7.02 5.00
N SER A 46 3.51 -7.62 5.19
CA SER A 46 2.68 -7.41 6.37
C SER A 46 3.31 -7.96 7.64
N VAL A 47 3.90 -9.16 7.56
CA VAL A 47 4.64 -9.79 8.66
C VAL A 47 5.86 -8.93 9.05
N TYR A 48 6.58 -8.39 8.06
CA TYR A 48 7.71 -7.51 8.31
C TYR A 48 7.29 -6.22 9.02
N ALA A 49 6.26 -5.53 8.52
CA ALA A 49 5.74 -4.30 9.12
C ALA A 49 5.40 -4.50 10.60
N ARG A 50 4.67 -5.59 10.90
CA ARG A 50 4.35 -5.99 12.28
C ARG A 50 5.59 -6.22 13.13
N ALA A 51 6.54 -7.02 12.64
CA ALA A 51 7.78 -7.34 13.37
C ALA A 51 8.66 -6.10 13.60
N ALA A 52 8.63 -5.13 12.69
CA ALA A 52 9.33 -3.86 12.78
C ALA A 52 8.60 -2.81 13.64
N GLY A 53 7.42 -3.14 14.19
CA GLY A 53 6.60 -2.21 14.98
C GLY A 53 6.03 -1.05 14.16
N GLN A 54 5.93 -1.21 12.84
CA GLN A 54 5.38 -0.21 11.93
C GLN A 54 3.89 -0.44 11.75
N GLN A 55 3.13 0.65 11.62
CA GLN A 55 1.69 0.57 11.39
C GLN A 55 1.42 0.18 9.94
N LEU A 56 0.79 -0.98 9.75
CA LEU A 56 0.29 -1.43 8.47
C LEU A 56 -1.14 -0.91 8.24
N VAL A 57 -1.35 -0.20 7.14
CA VAL A 57 -2.65 0.30 6.68
C VAL A 57 -3.02 -0.44 5.41
N TYR A 58 -4.23 -0.99 5.38
CA TYR A 58 -4.75 -1.70 4.21
C TYR A 58 -5.98 -0.98 3.66
N PHE A 59 -5.86 -0.43 2.46
CA PHE A 59 -6.97 0.17 1.73
C PHE A 59 -7.69 -0.88 0.90
N ARG A 60 -8.90 -1.21 1.32
CA ARG A 60 -9.76 -2.22 0.69
C ARG A 60 -10.87 -1.57 -0.12
N PHE A 61 -11.00 -1.90 -1.39
CA PHE A 61 -12.02 -1.38 -2.30
C PHE A 61 -12.37 -2.36 -3.43
N ALA A 62 -11.59 -3.42 -3.63
CA ALA A 62 -11.80 -4.41 -4.67
C ALA A 62 -12.70 -5.57 -4.20
N ARG A 63 -13.14 -6.37 -5.17
CA ARG A 63 -14.10 -7.47 -4.94
C ARG A 63 -13.45 -8.81 -4.62
N HIS A 64 -12.13 -8.90 -4.79
CA HIS A 64 -11.38 -10.10 -4.45
C HIS A 64 -11.34 -10.34 -2.93
N ASP A 65 -10.89 -11.53 -2.55
CA ASP A 65 -10.66 -11.88 -1.15
C ASP A 65 -9.60 -10.93 -0.53
N PRO A 66 -9.70 -10.62 0.78
CA PRO A 66 -8.76 -9.71 1.41
C PRO A 66 -7.32 -10.22 1.30
N LEU A 67 -6.42 -9.34 0.90
CA LEU A 67 -5.00 -9.64 0.72
C LEU A 67 -4.23 -9.74 2.04
N VAL A 68 -4.75 -9.09 3.07
CA VAL A 68 -4.12 -8.97 4.38
C VAL A 68 -4.93 -9.79 5.39
N SER A 69 -4.27 -10.75 6.03
CA SER A 69 -4.91 -11.60 7.05
C SER A 69 -5.37 -10.78 8.26
N GLU A 70 -6.44 -11.22 8.94
CA GLU A 70 -6.92 -10.57 10.18
C GLU A 70 -5.86 -10.59 11.30
N SER A 71 -4.94 -11.56 11.27
CA SER A 71 -3.82 -11.67 12.21
C SER A 71 -2.70 -10.64 12.00
N SER A 72 -2.73 -9.87 10.91
CA SER A 72 -1.71 -8.85 10.62
C SER A 72 -1.78 -7.61 11.53
N GLU A 73 -2.87 -7.45 12.30
CA GLU A 73 -3.17 -6.22 13.07
C GLU A 73 -3.21 -4.95 12.19
N ALA A 74 -3.43 -5.11 10.87
CA ALA A 74 -3.54 -3.98 9.95
C ALA A 74 -4.76 -3.11 10.27
N ALA A 75 -4.58 -1.79 10.13
CA ALA A 75 -5.68 -0.84 10.07
C ALA A 75 -6.37 -0.95 8.69
N VAL A 76 -7.48 -1.68 8.63
CA VAL A 76 -8.22 -1.90 7.38
C VAL A 76 -9.22 -0.76 7.14
N HIS A 77 -9.01 -0.01 6.07
CA HIS A 77 -9.88 1.07 5.63
C HIS A 77 -10.63 0.65 4.37
N ARG A 78 -11.96 0.49 4.48
CA ARG A 78 -12.81 0.17 3.34
C ARG A 78 -13.22 1.44 2.62
N LEU A 79 -12.83 1.56 1.37
CA LEU A 79 -13.15 2.68 0.48
C LEU A 79 -14.17 2.25 -0.56
N ARG A 80 -14.90 3.23 -1.10
CA ARG A 80 -15.96 3.03 -2.09
C ARG A 80 -15.64 3.84 -3.35
N PRO A 81 -15.00 3.24 -4.37
CA PRO A 81 -14.66 3.93 -5.62
C PRO A 81 -15.87 4.55 -6.32
N GLU A 82 -17.06 3.97 -6.12
CA GLU A 82 -18.34 4.42 -6.66
C GLU A 82 -18.84 5.76 -6.09
N GLU A 83 -18.31 6.20 -4.93
CA GLU A 83 -18.61 7.53 -4.36
C GLU A 83 -17.87 8.66 -5.10
N GLY A 84 -16.99 8.31 -6.05
CA GLY A 84 -16.28 9.23 -6.92
C GLY A 84 -14.80 9.39 -6.55
N PHE A 85 -14.00 9.71 -7.56
CA PHE A 85 -12.54 9.77 -7.44
C PHE A 85 -12.04 10.78 -6.39
N GLU A 86 -12.63 11.98 -6.34
CA GLU A 86 -12.21 13.02 -5.38
C GLU A 86 -12.43 12.58 -3.93
N ALA A 87 -13.60 11.98 -3.65
CA ALA A 87 -13.92 11.46 -2.32
C ALA A 87 -12.98 10.31 -1.94
N PHE A 88 -12.66 9.42 -2.90
CA PHE A 88 -11.74 8.31 -2.70
C PHE A 88 -10.33 8.79 -2.34
N ILE A 89 -9.76 9.73 -3.11
CA ILE A 89 -8.43 10.30 -2.84
C ILE A 89 -8.41 11.06 -1.50
N ALA A 90 -9.46 11.83 -1.20
CA ALA A 90 -9.55 12.56 0.06
C ALA A 90 -9.53 11.63 1.28
N GLN A 91 -10.23 10.50 1.21
CA GLN A 91 -10.22 9.48 2.27
C GLN A 91 -8.83 8.85 2.44
N ILE A 92 -8.15 8.52 1.35
CA ILE A 92 -6.77 7.99 1.41
C ILE A 92 -5.83 8.98 2.08
N HIS A 93 -5.86 10.24 1.65
CA HIS A 93 -5.00 11.27 2.21
C HIS A 93 -5.28 11.49 3.70
N GLN A 94 -6.56 11.49 4.10
CA GLN A 94 -6.93 11.60 5.50
C GLN A 94 -6.37 10.46 6.36
N VAL A 95 -6.45 9.22 5.87
CA VAL A 95 -5.92 8.05 6.58
C VAL A 95 -4.39 8.09 6.67
N ILE A 96 -3.71 8.42 5.58
CA ILE A 96 -2.25 8.57 5.56
C ILE A 96 -1.83 9.68 6.56
N GLN A 97 -2.54 10.81 6.57
CA GLN A 97 -2.27 11.91 7.50
C GLN A 97 -2.41 11.49 8.97
N GLN A 98 -3.46 10.73 9.28
CA GLN A 98 -3.74 10.24 10.63
C GLN A 98 -2.75 9.17 11.09
N THR A 99 -2.24 8.36 10.17
CA THR A 99 -1.21 7.35 10.42
C THR A 99 0.12 8.00 10.79
N GLY A 100 0.43 9.17 10.24
CA GLY A 100 1.70 9.86 10.47
C GLY A 100 2.83 9.30 9.62
N ARG A 101 4.09 9.57 10.01
CA ARG A 101 5.26 9.19 9.21
C ARG A 101 5.62 7.71 9.37
N GLY A 102 6.15 7.10 8.32
CA GLY A 102 6.66 5.72 8.35
C GLY A 102 5.59 4.62 8.29
N GLY A 103 4.37 4.96 7.85
CA GLY A 103 3.30 3.97 7.67
C GLY A 103 3.61 3.01 6.52
N TYR A 104 3.21 1.75 6.66
CA TYR A 104 3.27 0.74 5.61
C TYR A 104 1.90 0.64 4.97
N TYR A 105 1.81 0.70 3.64
CA TYR A 105 0.54 0.78 2.94
C TYR A 105 0.37 -0.36 1.94
N VAL A 106 -0.78 -1.03 2.01
CA VAL A 106 -1.23 -2.01 1.01
C VAL A 106 -2.53 -1.49 0.41
N PHE A 107 -2.62 -1.55 -0.91
CA PHE A 107 -3.83 -1.23 -1.66
C PHE A 107 -4.35 -2.50 -2.31
N ASP A 108 -5.67 -2.62 -2.44
CA ASP A 108 -6.29 -3.60 -3.30
C ASP A 108 -5.85 -3.46 -4.78
N CYS A 109 -6.24 -4.43 -5.61
CA CYS A 109 -5.90 -4.42 -7.02
C CYS A 109 -6.41 -3.15 -7.71
N LEU A 110 -5.48 -2.27 -8.11
CA LEU A 110 -5.80 -1.00 -8.76
C LEU A 110 -6.45 -1.18 -10.13
N SER A 111 -6.30 -2.35 -10.77
CA SER A 111 -6.99 -2.67 -12.03
C SER A 111 -8.50 -2.65 -11.90
N ASP A 112 -9.04 -2.95 -10.71
CA ASP A 112 -10.49 -2.89 -10.46
C ASP A 112 -10.99 -1.42 -10.42
N LEU A 113 -10.14 -0.46 -10.04
CA LEU A 113 -10.49 0.97 -10.07
C LEU A 113 -10.70 1.50 -11.49
N ALA A 114 -9.96 0.97 -12.47
CA ALA A 114 -10.13 1.38 -13.87
C ALA A 114 -11.51 0.98 -14.40
N ALA A 115 -12.06 -0.14 -13.92
CA ALA A 115 -13.41 -0.56 -14.25
C ALA A 115 -14.47 0.36 -13.63
N ASP A 116 -14.27 0.81 -12.39
CA ASP A 116 -15.22 1.66 -11.67
C ASP A 116 -15.17 3.14 -12.10
N TRP A 117 -14.00 3.66 -12.49
CA TRP A 117 -13.82 5.05 -12.97
C TRP A 117 -13.87 5.20 -14.49
N TYR A 118 -14.03 4.09 -15.23
CA TYR A 118 -14.13 4.04 -16.70
C TYR A 118 -13.01 4.79 -17.45
N SER A 119 -11.83 4.95 -16.84
CA SER A 119 -10.77 5.77 -17.42
C SER A 119 -9.38 5.46 -16.85
N ASP A 120 -8.48 5.01 -17.71
CA ASP A 120 -7.05 4.84 -17.40
C ASP A 120 -6.40 6.15 -16.94
N GLN A 121 -6.93 7.31 -17.39
CA GLN A 121 -6.43 8.61 -16.93
C GLN A 121 -6.69 8.83 -15.45
N MET A 122 -7.79 8.30 -14.90
CA MET A 122 -8.10 8.42 -13.49
C MET A 122 -7.15 7.58 -12.63
N LEU A 123 -6.79 6.39 -13.11
CA LEU A 123 -5.73 5.59 -12.49
C LEU A 123 -4.37 6.30 -12.56
N GLY A 124 -4.03 6.94 -13.68
CA GLY A 124 -2.83 7.79 -13.77
C GLY A 124 -2.85 8.95 -12.77
N ASN A 125 -4.00 9.61 -12.61
CA ASN A 125 -4.19 10.69 -11.65
C ASN A 125 -4.06 10.21 -10.20
N PHE A 126 -4.50 8.98 -9.89
CA PHE A 126 -4.33 8.38 -8.56
C PHE A 126 -2.86 8.36 -8.15
N PHE A 127 -1.97 7.85 -9.01
CA PHE A 127 -0.53 7.83 -8.72
C PHE A 127 0.04 9.25 -8.57
N ARG A 128 -0.37 10.18 -9.45
CA ARG A 128 0.10 11.57 -9.41
C ARG A 128 -0.28 12.31 -8.12
N LEU A 129 -1.40 11.95 -7.50
CA LEU A 129 -1.89 12.59 -6.27
C LEU A 129 -1.40 11.87 -5.01
N THR A 130 -1.34 10.54 -5.04
CA THR A 130 -1.07 9.73 -3.84
C THR A 130 0.42 9.54 -3.60
N CYS A 131 1.23 9.27 -4.65
CA CYS A 131 2.64 8.94 -4.46
C CYS A 131 3.49 10.09 -3.90
N PRO A 132 3.33 11.35 -4.36
CA PRO A 132 4.03 12.47 -3.73
C PRO A 132 3.64 12.64 -2.26
N TYR A 133 2.38 12.37 -1.92
CA TYR A 133 1.90 12.49 -0.56
C TYR A 133 2.50 11.42 0.36
N LEU A 134 2.60 10.17 -0.11
CA LEU A 134 3.32 9.11 0.61
C LEU A 134 4.79 9.46 0.84
N TYR A 135 5.46 10.00 -0.18
CA TYR A 135 6.84 10.47 -0.08
C TYR A 135 7.01 11.57 0.99
N ASP A 136 6.13 12.58 1.00
CA ASP A 136 6.16 13.66 2.00
C ASP A 136 5.99 13.13 3.43
N MET A 137 5.27 12.02 3.57
CA MET A 137 5.03 11.32 4.83
C MET A 137 6.13 10.32 5.19
N GLU A 138 7.20 10.19 4.40
CA GLU A 138 8.26 9.19 4.59
C GLU A 138 7.69 7.76 4.77
N ALA A 139 6.60 7.47 4.04
CA ALA A 139 5.95 6.18 4.00
C ALA A 139 6.69 5.21 3.06
#